data_AF-A0A958FF10-F1
#
_entry.id   AF-A0A958FF10-F1
#
_cell.length_a   1.000
_cell.length_b   1.000
_cell.length_c   1.000
_cell.angle_alpha   90.00
_cell.angle_beta   90.00
_cell.angle_gamma   90.00
#
_symmetry.space_group_name_H-M   'P 1'
#
loop_
_entity.id
_entity.type
_entity.pdbx_description
1 polymer ?
#
loop_
_entity_poly.entity_id
_entity_poly.type
_entity_poly.pdbx_seq_one_letter_code
_entity_poly.pdbx_strand_id
1 'polypeptide(L)' 'DIGKFRFYASYDVFSGAIESYLVSLEAQTVPIKSIGQSFRFKPWEPIHMEYSYKFLPSDIEELAQETGYTILQHLT' A
#
# COMPACT_ATOMS: atom_id res chain seq x y z
N ASP A 1 -6.92 18.20 -10.63
CA ASP A 1 -7.90 18.42 -9.55
C ASP A 1 -7.85 17.20 -8.63
N ILE A 2 -7.66 17.42 -7.34
CA ILE A 2 -7.50 16.34 -6.34
C ILE A 2 -8.83 15.63 -6.09
N GLY A 3 -9.96 16.33 -6.22
CA GLY A 3 -11.30 15.75 -6.01
C GLY A 3 -11.68 14.68 -7.03
N LYS A 4 -10.88 14.49 -8.09
CA LYS A 4 -11.06 13.45 -9.12
C LYS A 4 -10.47 12.10 -8.75
N PHE A 5 -9.85 12.01 -7.58
CA PHE A 5 -9.35 10.77 -7.03
C PHE A 5 -10.02 10.48 -5.69
N ARG A 6 -10.23 9.19 -5.41
CA ARG A 6 -10.72 8.69 -4.13
C ARG A 6 -9.65 7.84 -3.47
N PHE A 7 -9.38 8.10 -2.20
CA PHE A 7 -8.63 7.16 -1.37
C PHE A 7 -9.51 5.95 -1.04
N TYR A 8 -8.98 4.76 -1.27
CA TYR A 8 -9.59 3.49 -0.91
C TYR A 8 -8.57 2.64 -0.17
N ALA A 9 -8.97 2.04 0.94
CA ALA A 9 -8.15 1.11 1.68
C ALA A 9 -9.01 -0.06 2.15
N SER A 10 -8.45 -1.26 2.08
CA SER A 10 -9.10 -2.49 2.54
C SER A 10 -8.11 -3.35 3.29
N TYR A 11 -8.58 -4.07 4.29
CA TYR A 11 -7.80 -5.12 4.93
C TYR A 11 -7.95 -6.41 4.12
N ASP A 12 -6.85 -6.95 3.63
CA ASP A 12 -6.80 -8.29 3.08
C ASP A 12 -6.38 -9.28 4.19
N VAL A 13 -7.31 -10.15 4.55
CA VAL A 13 -7.12 -11.15 5.61
C VAL A 13 -6.09 -12.21 5.26
N PHE A 14 -5.80 -12.44 3.98
CA PHE A 14 -4.85 -13.46 3.54
C PHE A 14 -3.41 -12.97 3.61
N SER A 15 -3.17 -11.71 3.21
CA SER A 15 -1.85 -11.09 3.36
C SER A 15 -1.61 -10.50 4.75
N GLY A 16 -2.67 -10.28 5.55
CA GLY A 16 -2.56 -9.61 6.84
C GLY A 16 -2.22 -8.12 6.71
N ALA A 17 -2.49 -7.51 5.56
CA ALA A 17 -2.14 -6.13 5.26
C ALA A 17 -3.37 -5.26 5.01
N ILE A 18 -3.25 -3.99 5.39
CA ILE A 18 -4.05 -2.95 4.73
C ILE A 18 -3.40 -2.68 3.38
N GLU A 19 -4.17 -2.80 2.31
CA GLU A 19 -3.79 -2.33 0.98
C GLU A 19 -4.50 -1.01 0.71
N SER A 20 -3.74 -0.02 0.22
CA SER A 20 -4.33 1.27 -0.13
C SER A 20 -4.06 1.71 -1.56
N TYR A 21 -5.04 2.43 -2.08
CA TYR A 21 -5.16 2.79 -3.48
C TYR A 21 -5.64 4.23 -3.61
N LEU A 22 -5.11 4.92 -4.61
CA LEU A 22 -5.69 6.14 -5.14
C LEU A 22 -6.46 5.82 -6.42
N VAL A 23 -7.79 5.89 -6.37
CA VAL A 23 -8.66 5.45 -7.46
C VAL A 23 -9.11 6.65 -8.28
N SER A 24 -8.88 6.61 -9.60
CA SER A 24 -9.39 7.62 -10.53
C SER A 24 -10.91 7.53 -10.64
N LEU A 25 -11.65 8.61 -10.44
CA LEU A 25 -13.12 8.61 -10.54
C LEU A 25 -13.64 8.80 -11.98
N GLU A 26 -12.78 9.30 -12.88
CA GLU A 26 -13.11 9.59 -14.26
C GLU A 26 -11.92 9.31 -15.19
N ALA A 27 -12.13 9.43 -16.50
CA ALA A 27 -11.02 9.40 -17.45
C ALA A 27 -10.22 10.69 -17.33
N GLN A 28 -8.92 10.61 -17.02
CA GLN A 28 -8.08 11.81 -16.84
C GLN A 28 -6.66 11.61 -17.35
N THR A 29 -6.05 12.72 -17.79
CA THR A 29 -4.63 12.79 -18.18
C THR A 29 -3.92 13.75 -17.24
N VAL A 30 -2.93 13.25 -16.51
CA VAL A 30 -2.16 14.00 -15.50
C VAL A 30 -0.75 14.26 -16.05
N PRO A 31 -0.42 15.52 -16.43
CA PRO A 31 0.93 15.88 -16.87
C PRO A 31 1.85 16.17 -15.67
N ILE A 32 3.04 15.57 -15.67
CA ILE A 32 4.13 15.88 -14.74
C ILE A 32 5.20 16.67 -15.52
N LYS A 33 5.11 18.01 -15.44
CA LYS A 33 5.95 18.92 -16.24
C LYS A 33 7.44 18.75 -16.01
N SER A 34 7.86 18.46 -14.79
CA SER A 34 9.28 18.29 -14.43
C SER A 34 9.97 17.15 -15.17
N ILE A 35 9.20 16.15 -15.64
CA ILE A 35 9.71 15.00 -16.39
C ILE A 35 9.18 14.95 -17.83
N GLY A 36 8.44 15.98 -18.28
CA GLY A 36 7.88 16.06 -19.63
C GLY A 36 6.89 14.93 -19.98
N GLN A 37 6.31 14.25 -18.99
CA GLN A 37 5.49 13.06 -19.21
C GLN A 37 4.03 13.30 -18.81
N SER A 38 3.11 12.58 -19.46
CA SER A 38 1.70 12.55 -19.07
C SER A 38 1.25 11.12 -18.81
N PHE A 39 0.48 10.93 -17.75
CA PHE A 39 -0.09 9.64 -17.35
C PHE A 39 -1.59 9.66 -17.58
N ARG A 40 -2.14 8.57 -18.11
CA ARG A 40 -3.56 8.45 -18.41
C ARG A 40 -4.18 7.41 -17.49
N PHE A 41 -5.32 7.74 -16.91
CA PHE A 41 -6.10 6.86 -16.05
C PHE A 41 -7.51 6.72 -16.61
N LYS A 42 -8.03 5.50 -16.62
CA LYS A 42 -9.43 5.20 -16.90
C LYS A 42 -10.30 5.48 -15.66
N PRO A 43 -11.62 5.63 -15.82
CA PRO A 43 -12.53 5.62 -14.68
C PRO A 43 -12.35 4.32 -13.88
N TRP A 44 -12.30 4.46 -12.56
CA TRP A 44 -12.10 3.39 -11.57
C TRP A 44 -10.75 2.66 -11.66
N GLU A 45 -9.77 3.22 -12.38
CA GLU A 45 -8.42 2.68 -12.40
C GLU A 45 -7.71 2.94 -11.05
N PRO A 46 -7.25 1.88 -10.36
CA PRO A 46 -6.56 2.04 -9.09
C PRO A 46 -5.06 2.28 -9.30
N ILE A 47 -4.50 3.22 -8.55
CA ILE A 47 -3.06 3.38 -8.38
C ILE A 47 -2.73 2.78 -7.01
N HIS A 48 -1.97 1.69 -6.99
CA HIS A 48 -1.50 1.10 -5.75
C HIS A 48 -0.54 2.06 -5.04
N MET A 49 -0.75 2.28 -3.75
CA MET A 49 0.06 3.18 -2.93
C MET A 49 0.93 2.39 -1.96
N GLU A 50 0.35 1.58 -1.09
CA GLU A 50 1.08 0.89 -0.02
C GLU A 50 0.43 -0.41 0.43
N TYR A 51 1.29 -1.29 0.96
CA TYR A 51 0.93 -2.38 1.86
C TYR A 51 1.32 -1.99 3.29
N SER A 52 0.43 -2.20 4.25
CA SER A 52 0.70 -2.04 5.68
C SER A 52 0.40 -3.34 6.40
N TYR A 53 1.39 -4.24 6.42
CA TYR A 53 1.34 -5.53 7.10
C TYR A 53 1.17 -5.35 8.62
N LYS A 54 0.32 -6.21 9.20
CA LYS A 54 0.13 -6.34 10.64
C LYS A 54 0.70 -7.68 11.06
N PHE A 55 1.51 -7.65 12.12
CA PHE A 55 2.24 -8.81 12.61
C PHE A 55 1.74 -9.18 14.00
N LEU A 56 1.54 -10.47 14.21
CA LEU A 56 1.40 -11.09 15.51
C LEU A 56 2.79 -11.32 16.13
N PRO A 57 2.87 -11.51 17.46
CA PRO A 57 4.11 -11.91 18.10
C PRO A 57 4.74 -13.17 17.48
N SER A 58 3.92 -14.15 17.09
CA SER A 58 4.36 -15.38 16.41
C SER A 58 5.07 -15.09 15.08
N ASP A 59 4.59 -14.09 14.34
CA ASP A 59 5.17 -13.74 13.03
C ASP A 59 6.56 -13.13 13.21
N ILE A 60 6.76 -12.36 14.30
CA ILE A 60 8.06 -11.80 14.66
C ILE A 60 9.03 -12.89 15.14
N GLU A 61 8.54 -13.87 15.90
CA GLU A 61 9.31 -15.04 16.33
C GLU A 61 9.80 -15.87 15.13
N GLU A 62 8.90 -16.15 14.19
CA GLU A 62 9.22 -16.86 12.94
C GLU A 62 10.26 -16.08 12.13
N LEU A 63 10.04 -14.77 11.92
CA LEU A 63 10.99 -13.93 11.19
C LEU A 63 12.37 -13.92 11.85
N ALA A 64 12.46 -13.86 13.18
CA ALA A 64 13.73 -13.92 13.89
C ALA A 64 14.45 -15.26 13.67
N GLN A 65 13.72 -16.38 13.74
CA GLN A 65 14.27 -17.71 13.45
C GLN A 65 14.79 -17.81 12.02
N GLU A 66 14.00 -17.38 11.03
CA GLU A 66 14.37 -17.44 9.61
C GLU A 66 15.59 -16.59 9.27
N THR A 67 15.74 -15.45 9.95
CA THR A 67 16.83 -14.50 9.72
C THR A 67 18.04 -14.73 10.64
N GLY A 68 17.99 -15.75 11.50
CA GLY A 68 19.09 -16.12 12.40
C GLY A 68 19.27 -15.18 13.60
N TYR A 69 18.28 -14.35 13.90
CA TYR A 69 18.27 -13.48 15.08
C TYR A 69 17.61 -14.15 16.28
N THR A 70 17.96 -13.68 17.47
CA THR A 70 17.32 -14.10 18.72
C THR A 70 16.60 -12.92 19.35
N ILE A 71 15.34 -13.13 19.71
CA ILE A 71 14.55 -12.13 20.43
C ILE A 71 15.03 -12.09 21.89
N LEU A 72 15.49 -10.92 22.33
CA LEU A 72 15.90 -10.72 23.73
C LEU A 72 14.73 -10.30 24.61
N GLN A 73 13.82 -9.46 24.09
CA GLN A 73 12.71 -8.91 24.85
C GLN A 73 11.62 -8.39 23.90
N HIS A 74 10.35 -8.62 24.25
CA HIS A 74 9.20 -7.92 23.68
C HIS A 74 8.84 -6.72 24.55
N LEU A 75 8.64 -5.55 23.92
CA LEU A 75 8.16 -4.35 24.59
C LEU A 75 6.66 -4.21 24.31
N THR A 76 5.86 -4.10 25.37
CA THR A 76 4.40 -3.95 25.32
C THR A 76 3.98 -2.65 25.95
#